data_AF-A0A7W9XQE4-F1
#
_entry.id   AF-A0A7W9XQE4-F1
#
_cell.length_a   1.000
_cell.length_b   1.000
_cell.length_c   1.000
_cell.angle_alpha   90.00
_cell.angle_beta   90.00
_cell.angle_gamma   90.00
#
_symmetry.space_group_name_H-M   'P 1'
#
loop_
_entity.id
_entity.type
_entity.pdbx_description
1 polymer ?
#
loop_
_entity_poly.entity_id
_entity_poly.type
_entity_poly.pdbx_seq_one_letter_code
_entity_poly.pdbx_strand_id
1 'polypeptide(L)'
;MFAQNSPQAIESDLLRILKKVNYYGAHKKEWKAIDSLQKQNRIFAFKLKYYTSKYPATISQSFISLIKERLVIATSADGMFRTYSWNTQLGVTGFDIYNVLQYKTNGQAVSLLKMDTVGKRANQSLWYPKIFTFTVNNKTYYLAPYNSVYSATKAGQGLKIFTIEKGVLIGNPPLIKTPTGVYSQLHYEFDVSSIADWKSYPAIYFDQPTQTIRTPLVDFNHKMTRKFITYKFTGRFFEKVK
;
A
#
# COMPACT_ATOMS: atom_id res chain seq x y z
N MET A 1 21.79 20.84 22.05
CA MET A 1 21.27 21.02 20.67
C MET A 1 20.26 19.89 20.38
N PHE A 2 18.97 20.03 20.76
CA PHE A 2 18.01 18.89 20.74
C PHE A 2 16.63 19.17 20.10
N ALA A 3 16.40 20.34 19.50
CA ALA A 3 15.07 20.72 19.01
C ALA A 3 14.73 20.28 17.56
N GLN A 4 15.71 19.81 16.76
CA GLN A 4 15.51 19.61 15.31
C GLN A 4 14.95 18.22 14.90
N ASN A 5 14.81 17.28 15.84
CA ASN A 5 14.50 15.87 15.53
C ASN A 5 13.30 15.31 16.32
N SER A 6 12.43 16.17 16.86
CA SER A 6 11.18 15.70 17.47
C SER A 6 10.25 15.10 16.41
N PRO A 7 9.33 14.17 16.78
CA PRO A 7 8.31 13.67 15.86
C PRO A 7 7.53 14.79 15.15
N GLN A 8 7.25 15.89 15.85
CA GLN A 8 6.57 17.06 15.32
C GLN A 8 7.42 17.80 14.28
N ALA A 9 8.73 17.93 14.51
CA ALA A 9 9.64 18.55 13.54
C ALA A 9 9.75 17.70 12.26
N ILE A 10 9.83 16.37 12.40
CA ILE A 10 9.82 15.42 11.28
C ILE A 10 8.52 15.55 10.48
N GLU A 11 7.37 15.53 11.16
CA GLU A 11 6.08 15.65 10.51
C GLU A 11 5.91 16.99 9.78
N SER A 12 6.30 18.09 10.42
CA SER A 12 6.22 19.44 9.83
C SER A 12 7.07 19.57 8.56
N ASP A 13 8.31 19.07 8.57
CA ASP A 13 9.17 19.11 7.38
C ASP A 13 8.60 18.27 6.23
N LEU A 14 8.14 17.05 6.52
CA LEU A 14 7.49 16.19 5.54
C LEU A 14 6.20 16.82 4.98
N LEU A 15 5.37 17.41 5.84
CA LEU A 15 4.11 18.04 5.47
C LEU A 15 4.34 19.21 4.52
N ARG A 16 5.32 20.06 4.81
CA ARG A 16 5.68 21.20 3.96
C ARG A 16 6.02 20.76 2.54
N ILE A 17 6.69 19.62 2.38
CA ILE A 17 7.06 19.08 1.06
C ILE A 17 5.86 18.42 0.38
N LEU A 18 5.07 17.63 1.11
CA LEU A 18 3.88 16.97 0.58
C LEU A 18 2.83 17.99 0.09
N LYS A 19 2.66 19.10 0.80
CA LYS A 19 1.85 20.23 0.34
C LYS A 19 2.32 20.80 -1.00
N LYS A 20 3.63 20.86 -1.23
CA LYS A 20 4.17 21.28 -2.53
C LYS A 20 3.92 20.24 -3.63
N VAL A 21 3.99 18.95 -3.31
CA VAL A 21 3.58 17.87 -4.24
C VAL A 21 2.12 18.09 -4.67
N ASN A 22 1.21 18.28 -3.71
CA ASN A 22 -0.20 18.50 -4.02
C ASN A 22 -0.44 19.83 -4.75
N TYR A 23 0.26 20.90 -4.38
CA TYR A 23 0.20 22.19 -5.08
C TYR A 23 0.60 22.05 -6.56
N TYR A 24 1.80 21.56 -6.86
CA TYR A 24 2.23 21.42 -8.26
C TYR A 24 1.39 20.38 -9.02
N GLY A 25 0.86 19.38 -8.32
CA GLY A 25 -0.10 18.41 -8.88
C GLY A 25 -1.42 19.04 -9.33
N ALA A 26 -1.91 20.06 -8.62
CA ALA A 26 -3.09 20.81 -9.02
C ALA A 26 -2.81 21.82 -10.16
N HIS A 27 -1.56 22.31 -10.25
CA HIS A 27 -1.16 23.36 -11.20
C HIS A 27 -0.32 22.82 -12.37
N LYS A 28 -0.44 21.55 -12.74
CA LYS A 28 0.38 20.89 -13.79
C LYS A 28 0.39 21.59 -15.15
N LYS A 29 -0.65 22.36 -15.46
CA LYS A 29 -0.79 23.09 -16.73
C LYS A 29 0.10 24.33 -16.79
N GLU A 30 0.66 24.76 -15.66
CA GLU A 30 1.57 25.91 -15.60
C GLU A 30 2.98 25.55 -16.05
N TRP A 31 3.68 26.54 -16.60
CA TRP A 31 5.06 26.43 -17.03
C TRP A 31 5.96 25.90 -15.88
N LYS A 32 6.74 24.84 -16.13
CA LYS A 32 7.64 24.16 -15.18
C LYS A 32 6.98 23.49 -13.96
N ALA A 33 5.64 23.39 -13.91
CA ALA A 33 4.96 22.72 -12.80
C ALA A 33 5.31 21.21 -12.74
N ILE A 34 5.47 20.55 -13.88
CA ILE A 34 5.83 19.12 -13.96
C ILE A 34 7.23 18.86 -13.39
N ASP A 35 8.25 19.62 -13.79
CA ASP A 35 9.61 19.47 -13.26
C ASP A 35 9.65 19.69 -11.75
N SER A 36 8.91 20.71 -11.30
CA SER A 36 8.76 21.02 -9.87
C SER A 36 8.08 19.87 -9.12
N LEU A 37 7.00 19.31 -9.68
CA LEU A 37 6.28 18.18 -9.11
C LEU A 37 7.17 16.93 -8.99
N GLN A 38 7.90 16.58 -10.04
CA GLN A 38 8.85 15.47 -10.03
C GLN A 38 9.93 15.67 -8.96
N LYS A 39 10.50 16.89 -8.88
CA LYS A 39 11.49 17.25 -7.88
C LYS A 39 10.93 17.13 -6.45
N GLN A 40 9.73 17.65 -6.18
CA GLN A 40 9.14 17.58 -4.84
C GLN A 40 8.79 16.15 -4.44
N ASN A 41 8.28 15.32 -5.36
CA ASN A 41 8.05 13.90 -5.09
C ASN A 41 9.32 13.17 -4.70
N ARG A 42 10.41 13.43 -5.44
CA ARG A 42 11.72 12.85 -5.14
C ARG A 42 12.21 13.28 -3.75
N ILE A 43 12.13 14.58 -3.44
CA ILE A 43 12.52 15.11 -2.12
C ILE A 43 11.69 14.46 -1.00
N PHE A 44 10.37 14.38 -1.17
CA PHE A 44 9.47 13.76 -0.19
C PHE A 44 9.82 12.28 0.03
N ALA A 45 9.96 11.51 -1.06
CA ALA A 45 10.30 10.10 -1.01
C ALA A 45 11.59 9.82 -0.24
N PHE A 46 12.67 10.55 -0.58
CA PHE A 46 13.97 10.37 0.06
C PHE A 46 13.96 10.84 1.52
N LYS A 47 13.30 11.96 1.85
CA LYS A 47 13.18 12.43 3.24
C LYS A 47 12.33 11.49 4.10
N LEU A 48 11.21 11.01 3.57
CA LEU A 48 10.37 10.05 4.29
C LEU A 48 11.16 8.78 4.58
N LYS A 49 11.78 8.17 3.55
CA LYS A 49 12.66 7.01 3.73
C LYS A 49 13.77 7.28 4.75
N TYR A 50 14.41 8.44 4.67
CA TYR A 50 15.49 8.81 5.59
C TYR A 50 15.00 8.87 7.03
N TYR A 51 13.92 9.61 7.31
CA TYR A 51 13.39 9.74 8.66
C TYR A 51 12.90 8.40 9.20
N THR A 52 12.21 7.60 8.40
CA THR A 52 11.70 6.29 8.83
C THR A 52 12.78 5.23 8.97
N SER A 53 13.93 5.39 8.32
CA SER A 53 15.12 4.57 8.59
C SER A 53 15.89 5.03 9.83
N LYS A 54 16.06 6.34 9.99
CA LYS A 54 16.92 6.90 11.04
C LYS A 54 16.28 6.90 12.42
N TYR A 55 14.95 7.05 12.49
CA TYR A 55 14.22 7.21 13.74
C TYR A 55 13.22 6.05 13.91
N PRO A 56 13.59 4.95 14.60
CA PRO A 56 12.71 3.78 14.73
C PRO A 56 11.34 4.08 15.35
N ALA A 57 11.25 5.11 16.19
CA ALA A 57 9.99 5.56 16.78
C ALA A 57 8.95 6.02 15.74
N THR A 58 9.34 6.36 14.50
CA THR A 58 8.38 6.82 13.47
C THR A 58 7.37 5.74 13.08
N ILE A 59 7.65 4.46 13.33
CA ILE A 59 6.73 3.37 12.99
C ILE A 59 5.49 3.31 13.89
N SER A 60 5.50 3.99 15.04
CA SER A 60 4.34 4.13 15.93
C SER A 60 3.73 5.53 15.91
N GLN A 61 4.36 6.50 15.24
CA GLN A 61 3.83 7.85 15.14
C GLN A 61 2.54 7.89 14.32
N SER A 62 1.57 8.72 14.74
CA SER A 62 0.28 8.84 14.07
C SER A 62 0.34 9.65 12.78
N PHE A 63 1.24 10.64 12.69
CA PHE A 63 1.40 11.52 11.53
C PHE A 63 0.07 12.10 11.00
N ILE A 64 -0.75 12.63 11.91
CA ILE A 64 -2.13 13.09 11.65
C ILE A 64 -2.18 14.13 10.52
N SER A 65 -1.23 15.06 10.48
CA SER A 65 -1.18 16.12 9.47
C SER A 65 -0.84 15.57 8.09
N LEU A 66 0.04 14.57 8.01
CA LEU A 66 0.34 13.90 6.74
C LEU A 66 -0.88 13.11 6.23
N ILE A 67 -1.62 12.45 7.12
CA ILE A 67 -2.86 11.76 6.76
C ILE A 67 -3.90 12.74 6.21
N LYS A 68 -4.08 13.90 6.86
CA LYS A 68 -4.94 14.99 6.36
C LYS A 68 -4.51 15.47 4.96
N GLU A 69 -3.21 15.46 4.70
CA GLU A 69 -2.61 15.77 3.39
C GLU A 69 -2.57 14.55 2.44
N ARG A 70 -3.44 13.55 2.67
CA ARG A 70 -3.68 12.37 1.83
C ARG A 70 -2.52 11.37 1.73
N LEU A 71 -1.59 11.37 2.69
CA LEU A 71 -0.67 10.25 2.87
C LEU A 71 -1.44 9.07 3.48
N VAL A 72 -1.45 7.93 2.81
CA VAL A 72 -2.01 6.69 3.35
C VAL A 72 -0.93 6.01 4.20
N ILE A 73 -1.24 5.76 5.47
CA ILE A 73 -0.35 5.06 6.40
C ILE A 73 -1.08 3.84 6.95
N ALA A 74 -0.48 2.66 6.85
CA ALA A 74 -0.99 1.45 7.45
C ALA A 74 0.10 0.77 8.26
N THR A 75 -0.23 0.34 9.49
CA THR A 75 0.71 -0.32 10.42
C THR A 75 0.12 -1.67 10.79
N SER A 76 0.96 -2.71 10.85
CA SER A 76 0.58 -4.01 11.37
C SER A 76 0.26 -3.92 12.87
N ALA A 77 -0.57 -4.85 13.37
CA ALA A 77 -1.04 -4.81 14.75
C ALA A 77 0.11 -4.97 15.77
N ASP A 78 1.16 -5.72 15.40
CA ASP A 78 2.39 -5.90 16.19
C ASP A 78 3.38 -4.72 16.07
N GLY A 79 3.08 -3.71 15.25
CA GLY A 79 3.95 -2.55 15.05
C GLY A 79 5.33 -2.89 14.46
N MET A 80 5.43 -4.02 13.76
CA MET A 80 6.67 -4.50 13.12
C MET A 80 6.78 -4.11 11.65
N PHE A 81 5.66 -3.82 10.99
CA PHE A 81 5.61 -3.45 9.58
C PHE A 81 4.67 -2.27 9.35
N ARG A 82 5.08 -1.31 8.52
CA ARG A 82 4.31 -0.12 8.15
C ARG A 82 4.53 0.22 6.69
N THR A 83 3.47 0.69 6.03
CA THR A 83 3.53 1.24 4.69
C THR A 83 3.10 2.70 4.69
N TYR A 84 3.74 3.48 3.84
CA TYR A 84 3.38 4.85 3.52
C TYR A 84 3.14 4.93 2.02
N SER A 85 1.98 5.38 1.57
CA SER A 85 1.62 5.46 0.16
C SER A 85 1.04 6.83 -0.17
N TRP A 86 1.49 7.47 -1.24
CA TRP A 86 0.91 8.73 -1.71
C TRP A 86 0.80 8.75 -3.24
N ASN A 87 -0.21 9.44 -3.74
CA ASN A 87 -0.30 9.76 -5.16
C ASN A 87 0.71 10.85 -5.48
N THR A 88 1.66 10.52 -6.35
CA THR A 88 2.69 11.45 -6.84
C THR A 88 2.11 12.59 -7.66
N GLN A 89 0.85 12.47 -8.08
CA GLN A 89 0.22 13.32 -9.06
C GLN A 89 0.97 13.26 -10.41
N LEU A 90 1.84 12.31 -10.70
CA LEU A 90 2.49 12.26 -12.03
C LEU A 90 1.67 11.47 -13.07
N GLY A 91 0.70 10.68 -12.60
CA GLY A 91 -0.17 9.88 -13.45
C GLY A 91 -0.99 10.73 -14.42
N VAL A 92 -1.10 10.24 -15.66
CA VAL A 92 -1.86 10.86 -16.76
C VAL A 92 -3.28 10.30 -16.81
N THR A 93 -3.41 8.97 -16.85
CA THR A 93 -4.71 8.28 -16.91
C THR A 93 -5.17 7.79 -15.54
N GLY A 94 -4.24 7.27 -14.75
CA GLY A 94 -4.49 6.68 -13.44
C GLY A 94 -3.68 7.35 -12.35
N PHE A 95 -3.59 6.69 -11.20
CA PHE A 95 -2.79 7.18 -10.08
C PHE A 95 -1.39 6.57 -10.16
N ASP A 96 -0.38 7.42 -10.04
CA ASP A 96 1.01 7.02 -9.85
C ASP A 96 1.32 7.08 -8.35
N ILE A 97 1.49 5.91 -7.72
CA ILE A 97 1.67 5.78 -6.27
C ILE A 97 3.12 5.40 -5.98
N TYR A 98 3.76 6.18 -5.11
CA TYR A 98 5.02 5.79 -4.48
C TYR A 98 4.78 5.25 -3.09
N ASN A 99 5.68 4.36 -2.66
CA ASN A 99 5.59 3.70 -1.37
C ASN A 99 6.91 3.78 -0.60
N VAL A 100 6.82 3.94 0.71
CA VAL A 100 7.89 3.57 1.65
C VAL A 100 7.40 2.42 2.50
N LEU A 101 8.18 1.34 2.55
CA LEU A 101 7.93 0.16 3.37
C LEU A 101 8.90 0.20 4.55
N GLN A 102 8.40 0.42 5.76
CA GLN A 102 9.19 0.44 6.99
C GLN A 102 8.96 -0.84 7.78
N TYR A 103 10.02 -1.47 8.28
CA TYR A 103 9.91 -2.64 9.15
C TYR A 103 10.98 -2.62 10.24
N LYS A 104 10.69 -3.30 11.35
CA LYS A 104 11.64 -3.50 12.45
C LYS A 104 12.44 -4.77 12.27
N THR A 105 13.72 -4.68 12.59
CA THR A 105 14.64 -5.82 12.68
C THR A 105 15.71 -5.52 13.72
N ASN A 106 15.95 -6.45 14.66
CA ASN A 106 16.98 -6.32 15.69
C ASN A 106 16.99 -4.97 16.43
N GLY A 107 15.81 -4.45 16.81
CA GLY A 107 15.67 -3.16 17.50
C GLY A 107 15.88 -1.91 16.62
N GLN A 108 16.21 -2.09 15.34
CA GLN A 108 16.36 -1.01 14.35
C GLN A 108 15.16 -0.97 13.41
N ALA A 109 14.98 0.17 12.72
CA ALA A 109 14.02 0.31 11.65
C ALA A 109 14.73 0.38 10.29
N VAL A 110 14.27 -0.42 9.34
CA VAL A 110 14.72 -0.39 7.96
C VAL A 110 13.58 0.15 7.12
N SER A 111 13.89 1.02 6.15
CA SER A 111 12.91 1.57 5.21
C SER A 111 13.36 1.37 3.78
N LEU A 112 12.48 0.75 2.99
CA LEU A 112 12.66 0.52 1.57
C LEU A 112 11.79 1.51 0.80
N LEU A 113 12.40 2.23 -0.13
CA LEU A 113 11.69 3.12 -1.01
C LEU A 113 11.35 2.37 -2.30
N LYS A 114 10.07 2.42 -2.66
CA LYS A 114 9.52 1.76 -3.84
C LYS A 114 8.88 2.83 -4.73
N MET A 115 9.65 3.29 -5.71
CA MET A 115 9.25 4.28 -6.72
C MET A 115 8.88 3.57 -8.02
N ASP A 116 7.77 2.87 -8.00
CA ASP A 116 7.23 2.21 -9.18
C ASP A 116 6.66 3.27 -10.13
N THR A 117 7.19 3.38 -11.36
CA THR A 117 6.68 4.27 -12.41
C THR A 117 5.75 3.52 -13.35
N VAL A 118 4.58 4.10 -13.68
CA VAL A 118 3.66 3.59 -14.69
C VAL A 118 4.35 3.58 -16.07
N GLY A 119 4.19 2.48 -16.82
CA GLY A 119 4.77 2.32 -18.17
C GLY A 119 5.76 1.15 -18.33
N LYS A 120 6.23 0.54 -17.24
CA LYS A 120 6.89 -0.78 -17.28
C LYS A 120 5.89 -1.83 -16.80
N ARG A 121 5.57 -2.81 -17.65
CA ARG A 121 4.57 -3.90 -17.42
C ARG A 121 4.71 -4.66 -16.09
N ALA A 122 5.76 -4.44 -15.30
CA ALA A 122 6.05 -5.14 -14.06
C ALA A 122 5.68 -4.39 -12.76
N ASN A 123 5.32 -3.10 -12.83
CA ASN A 123 5.22 -2.27 -11.62
C ASN A 123 3.79 -1.73 -11.43
N GLN A 124 3.05 -2.36 -10.52
CA GLN A 124 1.70 -1.95 -10.16
C GLN A 124 1.75 -0.76 -9.19
N SER A 125 0.98 0.28 -9.51
CA SER A 125 0.79 1.46 -8.69
C SER A 125 -0.20 1.16 -7.56
N LEU A 126 0.32 0.74 -6.41
CA LEU A 126 -0.47 0.20 -5.30
C LEU A 126 -0.38 1.10 -4.06
N TRP A 127 -1.51 1.33 -3.39
CA TRP A 127 -1.53 1.87 -2.03
C TRP A 127 -2.18 0.89 -1.05
N TYR A 128 -1.67 0.86 0.19
CA TYR A 128 -2.07 -0.11 1.21
C TYR A 128 -2.78 0.61 2.36
N PRO A 129 -4.13 0.57 2.43
CA PRO A 129 -4.88 1.23 3.50
C PRO A 129 -4.87 0.47 4.83
N LYS A 130 -4.51 -0.81 4.83
CA LYS A 130 -4.53 -1.66 6.03
C LYS A 130 -3.48 -2.77 5.92
N ILE A 131 -3.00 -3.24 7.08
CA ILE A 131 -2.14 -4.40 7.20
C ILE A 131 -2.70 -5.28 8.32
N PHE A 132 -3.02 -6.52 8.01
CA PHE A 132 -3.40 -7.53 8.99
C PHE A 132 -2.19 -8.37 9.37
N THR A 133 -2.13 -8.81 10.62
CA THR A 133 -1.10 -9.72 11.12
C THR A 133 -1.68 -11.13 11.20
N PHE A 134 -0.99 -12.11 10.62
CA PHE A 134 -1.37 -13.52 10.63
C PHE A 134 -0.16 -14.37 11.02
N THR A 135 -0.25 -15.09 12.13
CA THR A 135 0.86 -15.90 12.64
C THR A 135 0.50 -17.38 12.58
N VAL A 136 1.38 -18.18 12.00
CA VAL A 136 1.28 -19.64 11.94
C VAL A 136 2.67 -20.26 12.00
N ASN A 137 2.84 -21.36 12.73
CA ASN A 137 4.12 -22.07 12.87
C ASN A 137 5.29 -21.13 13.25
N ASN A 138 5.06 -20.25 14.23
CA ASN A 138 6.00 -19.21 14.69
C ASN A 138 6.49 -18.23 13.62
N LYS A 139 5.80 -18.17 12.47
CA LYS A 139 6.08 -17.23 11.39
C LYS A 139 4.92 -16.25 11.25
N THR A 140 5.27 -14.97 11.21
CA THR A 140 4.32 -13.88 11.02
C THR A 140 4.28 -13.44 9.57
N TYR A 141 3.07 -13.36 9.04
CA TYR A 141 2.73 -12.84 7.73
C TYR A 141 1.93 -11.56 7.88
N TYR A 142 2.18 -10.62 6.99
CA TYR A 142 1.48 -9.35 6.91
C TYR A 142 0.65 -9.33 5.64
N LEU A 143 -0.67 -9.39 5.80
CA LEU A 143 -1.63 -9.39 4.70
C LEU A 143 -2.07 -7.95 4.49
N ALA A 144 -1.63 -7.35 3.39
CA ALA A 144 -1.90 -5.96 3.07
C ALA A 144 -2.84 -5.87 1.85
N PRO A 145 -4.14 -5.66 2.06
CA PRO A 145 -5.03 -5.24 0.99
C PRO A 145 -4.48 -3.99 0.33
N TYR A 146 -4.68 -3.89 -0.98
CA TYR A 146 -4.27 -2.75 -1.76
C TYR A 146 -5.32 -2.38 -2.79
N ASN A 147 -5.20 -1.17 -3.29
CA ASN A 147 -5.97 -0.68 -4.43
C ASN A 147 -5.02 -0.12 -5.49
N SER A 148 -5.52 -0.03 -6.71
CA SER A 148 -4.90 0.63 -7.86
C SER A 148 -5.97 1.34 -8.70
N VAL A 149 -5.60 2.46 -9.34
CA VAL A 149 -6.45 3.18 -10.29
C VAL A 149 -5.66 3.33 -11.57
N TYR A 150 -6.13 2.71 -12.65
CA TYR A 150 -5.44 2.69 -13.95
C TYR A 150 -6.01 3.75 -14.90
N SER A 151 -7.31 4.00 -14.81
CA SER A 151 -8.03 5.04 -15.55
C SER A 151 -9.30 5.47 -14.80
N ALA A 152 -10.05 6.41 -15.36
CA ALA A 152 -11.38 6.80 -14.85
C ALA A 152 -12.39 5.63 -14.84
N THR A 153 -12.21 4.64 -15.71
CA THR A 153 -13.11 3.48 -15.85
C THR A 153 -12.51 2.18 -15.34
N LYS A 154 -11.21 2.13 -15.05
CA LYS A 154 -10.50 0.90 -14.70
C LYS A 154 -9.76 1.03 -13.39
N ALA A 155 -10.12 0.20 -12.42
CA ALA A 155 -9.48 0.11 -11.12
C ALA A 155 -9.11 -1.34 -10.79
N GLY A 156 -8.31 -1.51 -9.75
CA GLY A 156 -7.92 -2.81 -9.25
C GLY A 156 -7.87 -2.85 -7.74
N GLN A 157 -8.08 -4.04 -7.21
CA GLN A 157 -7.91 -4.34 -5.80
C GLN A 157 -7.17 -5.66 -5.66
N GLY A 158 -6.57 -5.86 -4.50
CA GLY A 158 -5.89 -7.10 -4.21
C GLY A 158 -5.43 -7.18 -2.78
N LEU A 159 -4.74 -8.26 -2.48
CA LEU A 159 -4.12 -8.50 -1.20
C LEU A 159 -2.74 -9.05 -1.47
N LYS A 160 -1.73 -8.39 -0.89
CA LYS A 160 -0.33 -8.80 -0.99
C LYS A 160 0.16 -9.28 0.36
N ILE A 161 0.89 -10.38 0.36
CA ILE A 161 1.45 -10.97 1.58
C ILE A 161 2.92 -10.58 1.68
N PHE A 162 3.33 -10.18 2.87
CA PHE A 162 4.73 -9.94 3.24
C PHE A 162 5.10 -10.80 4.44
N THR A 163 6.39 -10.99 4.68
CA THR A 163 6.91 -11.55 5.92
C THR A 163 8.30 -10.97 6.18
N ILE A 164 8.76 -11.02 7.42
CA ILE A 164 10.11 -10.60 7.79
C ILE A 164 10.87 -11.86 8.19
N GLU A 165 11.89 -12.21 7.43
CA GLU A 165 12.69 -13.41 7.64
C GLU A 165 14.17 -13.05 7.71
N LYS A 166 14.85 -13.51 8.76
CA LYS A 166 16.29 -13.24 8.97
C LYS A 166 16.63 -11.74 8.85
N GLY A 167 15.73 -10.89 9.35
CA GLY A 167 15.88 -9.44 9.33
C GLY A 167 15.63 -8.76 7.98
N VAL A 168 15.06 -9.45 7.00
CA VAL A 168 14.75 -8.90 5.67
C VAL A 168 13.25 -9.01 5.38
N LEU A 169 12.67 -7.95 4.82
CA LEU A 169 11.29 -7.96 4.34
C LEU A 169 11.19 -8.74 3.01
N ILE A 170 10.47 -9.85 3.03
CA ILE A 170 10.15 -10.69 1.88
C ILE A 170 8.78 -10.29 1.35
N GLY A 171 8.71 -9.82 0.10
CA GLY A 171 7.48 -9.31 -0.53
C GLY A 171 6.73 -10.30 -1.41
N ASN A 172 7.15 -11.56 -1.44
CA ASN A 172 6.56 -12.61 -2.26
C ASN A 172 6.48 -14.00 -1.57
N PRO A 173 6.15 -14.12 -0.26
CA PRO A 173 5.97 -15.41 0.38
C PRO A 173 4.78 -16.18 -0.23
N PRO A 174 4.99 -17.42 -0.72
CA PRO A 174 3.94 -18.20 -1.38
C PRO A 174 2.98 -18.79 -0.35
N LEU A 175 1.79 -18.19 -0.19
CA LEU A 175 0.81 -18.60 0.83
C LEU A 175 -0.61 -18.80 0.29
N ILE A 176 -0.85 -18.52 -0.98
CA ILE A 176 -2.18 -18.63 -1.61
C ILE A 176 -2.11 -19.66 -2.71
N LYS A 177 -2.84 -20.76 -2.58
CA LYS A 177 -2.86 -21.82 -3.58
C LYS A 177 -4.13 -21.71 -4.42
N THR A 178 -3.93 -21.66 -5.73
CA THR A 178 -4.99 -21.70 -6.74
C THR A 178 -4.75 -22.92 -7.65
N PRO A 179 -5.69 -23.26 -8.55
CA PRO A 179 -5.48 -24.32 -9.53
C PRO A 179 -4.24 -24.11 -10.43
N THR A 180 -3.80 -22.87 -10.62
CA THR A 180 -2.70 -22.50 -11.53
C THR A 180 -1.35 -22.37 -10.84
N GLY A 181 -1.29 -22.42 -9.50
CA GLY A 181 -0.03 -22.32 -8.77
C GLY A 181 -0.17 -21.80 -7.34
N VAL A 182 0.98 -21.46 -6.74
CA VAL A 182 1.07 -20.87 -5.41
C VAL A 182 1.61 -19.45 -5.53
N TYR A 183 0.87 -18.51 -4.96
CA TYR A 183 1.09 -17.07 -5.11
C TYR A 183 1.22 -16.39 -3.76
N SER A 184 1.78 -15.19 -3.79
CA SER A 184 1.90 -14.27 -2.65
C SER A 184 0.91 -13.12 -2.69
N GLN A 185 0.05 -13.11 -3.72
CA GLN A 185 -0.96 -12.08 -3.90
C GLN A 185 -2.21 -12.62 -4.60
N LEU A 186 -3.34 -12.00 -4.29
CA LEU A 186 -4.57 -12.06 -5.07
C LEU A 186 -4.83 -10.69 -5.68
N HIS A 187 -5.31 -10.66 -6.91
CA HIS A 187 -5.60 -9.43 -7.63
C HIS A 187 -6.80 -9.61 -8.55
N TYR A 188 -7.63 -8.57 -8.64
CA TYR A 188 -8.61 -8.43 -9.70
C TYR A 188 -8.66 -6.98 -10.17
N GLU A 189 -9.02 -6.82 -11.44
CA GLU A 189 -9.32 -5.54 -12.07
C GLU A 189 -10.81 -5.51 -12.38
N PHE A 190 -11.43 -4.34 -12.24
CA PHE A 190 -12.85 -4.17 -12.50
C PHE A 190 -13.13 -2.83 -13.17
N ASP A 191 -14.25 -2.79 -13.89
CA ASP A 191 -14.80 -1.57 -14.47
C ASP A 191 -15.50 -0.76 -13.36
N VAL A 192 -15.06 0.47 -13.14
CA VAL A 192 -15.62 1.37 -12.12
C VAL A 192 -17.09 1.69 -12.40
N SER A 193 -17.52 1.71 -13.67
CA SER A 193 -18.92 1.92 -14.04
C SER A 193 -19.84 0.80 -13.54
N SER A 194 -19.30 -0.41 -13.33
CA SER A 194 -20.08 -1.56 -12.83
C SER A 194 -20.55 -1.41 -11.38
N ILE A 195 -20.02 -0.41 -10.66
CA ILE A 195 -20.38 -0.11 -9.27
C ILE A 195 -20.87 1.34 -9.08
N ALA A 196 -21.16 2.06 -10.15
CA ALA A 196 -21.47 3.50 -10.11
C ALA A 196 -22.72 3.83 -9.26
N ASP A 197 -23.68 2.91 -9.23
CA ASP A 197 -24.95 3.01 -8.50
C ASP A 197 -24.89 2.40 -7.09
N TRP A 198 -23.73 1.87 -6.66
CA TRP A 198 -23.62 1.19 -5.38
C TRP A 198 -23.24 2.16 -4.26
N LYS A 199 -24.07 2.22 -3.21
CA LYS A 199 -23.75 2.99 -1.98
C LYS A 199 -22.48 2.50 -1.28
N SER A 200 -22.19 1.21 -1.38
CA SER A 200 -20.98 0.56 -0.89
C SER A 200 -20.70 -0.67 -1.75
N TYR A 201 -19.44 -0.93 -2.03
CA TYR A 201 -19.01 -2.09 -2.80
C TYR A 201 -18.06 -2.97 -1.97
N PRO A 202 -18.06 -4.28 -2.21
CA PRO A 202 -17.24 -5.20 -1.47
C PRO A 202 -15.77 -4.98 -1.84
N ALA A 203 -14.92 -4.91 -0.83
CA ALA A 203 -13.48 -4.89 -1.01
C ALA A 203 -12.88 -6.24 -0.61
N ILE A 204 -11.75 -6.59 -1.20
CA ILE A 204 -10.97 -7.72 -0.69
C ILE A 204 -10.53 -7.46 0.74
N TYR A 205 -10.71 -8.46 1.60
CA TYR A 205 -10.35 -8.35 3.00
C TYR A 205 -9.91 -9.69 3.58
N PHE A 206 -9.11 -9.62 4.64
CA PHE A 206 -8.74 -10.77 5.47
C PHE A 206 -9.53 -10.73 6.78
N ASP A 207 -10.23 -11.81 7.06
CA ASP A 207 -10.92 -12.08 8.31
C ASP A 207 -10.00 -12.88 9.23
N GLN A 208 -9.45 -12.22 10.24
CA GLN A 208 -8.49 -12.84 11.16
C GLN A 208 -9.12 -13.95 12.03
N PRO A 209 -10.34 -13.81 12.59
CA PRO A 209 -10.95 -14.87 13.40
C PRO A 209 -11.19 -16.17 12.63
N THR A 210 -11.71 -16.09 11.40
CA THR A 210 -11.98 -17.28 10.59
C THR A 210 -10.79 -17.71 9.72
N GLN A 211 -9.72 -16.90 9.71
CA GLN A 211 -8.55 -17.07 8.84
C GLN A 211 -8.96 -17.22 7.38
N THR A 212 -9.81 -16.32 6.91
CA THR A 212 -10.31 -16.31 5.53
C THR A 212 -9.94 -15.04 4.79
N ILE A 213 -9.59 -15.16 3.51
CA ILE A 213 -9.51 -14.04 2.58
C ILE A 213 -10.78 -14.08 1.74
N ARG A 214 -11.55 -12.99 1.74
CA ARG A 214 -12.73 -12.85 0.89
C ARG A 214 -12.43 -11.83 -0.18
N THR A 215 -12.56 -12.24 -1.44
CA THR A 215 -12.43 -11.38 -2.60
C THR A 215 -13.77 -11.27 -3.32
N PRO A 216 -14.19 -10.09 -3.77
CA PRO A 216 -15.29 -9.96 -4.72
C PRO A 216 -15.05 -10.83 -5.95
N LEU A 217 -16.14 -11.38 -6.49
CA LEU A 217 -16.12 -12.04 -7.78
C LEU A 217 -16.32 -10.98 -8.88
N VAL A 218 -15.37 -10.92 -9.82
CA VAL A 218 -15.47 -10.13 -11.04
C VAL A 218 -15.71 -11.08 -12.21
N ASP A 219 -16.66 -10.73 -13.08
CA ASP A 219 -16.97 -11.55 -14.26
C ASP A 219 -15.98 -11.33 -15.41
N PHE A 220 -16.17 -12.06 -16.51
CA PHE A 220 -15.30 -12.00 -17.69
C PHE A 220 -15.36 -10.64 -18.42
N ASN A 221 -16.37 -9.81 -18.15
CA ASN A 221 -16.50 -8.45 -18.68
C ASN A 221 -15.94 -7.40 -17.70
N HIS A 222 -15.16 -7.82 -16.71
CA HIS A 222 -14.64 -6.96 -15.65
C HIS A 222 -15.72 -6.29 -14.78
N LYS A 223 -16.96 -6.79 -14.76
CA LYS A 223 -18.01 -6.25 -13.88
C LYS A 223 -17.90 -6.87 -12.50
N MET A 224 -17.84 -6.02 -11.47
CA MET A 224 -17.89 -6.49 -10.10
C MET A 224 -19.29 -7.04 -9.78
N THR A 225 -19.34 -8.23 -9.19
CA THR A 225 -20.60 -8.85 -8.75
C THR A 225 -20.76 -8.72 -7.23
N ARG A 226 -21.96 -9.00 -6.72
CA ARG A 226 -22.20 -9.06 -5.27
C ARG A 226 -21.75 -10.38 -4.62
N LYS A 227 -21.21 -11.32 -5.42
CA LYS A 227 -20.72 -12.61 -4.94
C LYS A 227 -19.26 -12.51 -4.51
N PHE A 228 -18.82 -13.48 -3.71
CA PHE A 228 -17.45 -13.55 -3.22
C PHE A 228 -16.82 -14.90 -3.55
N ILE A 229 -15.50 -14.90 -3.67
CA ILE A 229 -14.68 -16.09 -3.56
C ILE A 229 -14.02 -16.04 -2.18
N THR A 230 -14.10 -17.15 -1.45
CA THR A 230 -13.49 -17.28 -0.12
C THR A 230 -12.29 -18.22 -0.22
N TYR A 231 -11.17 -17.79 0.36
CA TYR A 231 -9.99 -18.63 0.56
C TYR A 231 -9.80 -18.83 2.06
N LYS A 232 -9.72 -20.07 2.53
CA LYS A 232 -9.51 -20.40 3.95
C LYS A 232 -8.12 -20.97 4.14
N PHE A 233 -7.47 -20.60 5.24
CA PHE A 233 -6.21 -21.22 5.61
C PHE A 233 -6.41 -22.70 6.00
N THR A 234 -5.68 -23.62 5.36
CA THR A 234 -5.80 -25.08 5.53
C THR A 234 -4.67 -25.68 6.37
N GLY A 235 -3.90 -24.86 7.08
CA GLY A 235 -2.70 -25.27 7.82
C GLY A 235 -1.40 -25.05 7.03
N ARG A 236 -1.48 -24.95 5.70
CA ARG A 236 -0.32 -24.66 4.83
C ARG A 236 -0.54 -23.48 3.89
N PHE A 237 -1.69 -23.43 3.22
CA PHE A 237 -2.01 -22.39 2.25
C PHE A 237 -3.42 -21.84 2.49
N PHE A 238 -3.68 -20.64 1.98
CA PHE A 238 -5.03 -20.17 1.72
C PHE A 238 -5.54 -20.84 0.44
N GLU A 239 -6.57 -21.66 0.56
CA GLU A 239 -7.17 -22.43 -0.54
C GLU A 239 -8.63 -22.02 -0.72
N LYS A 240 -9.08 -21.95 -1.98
CA LYS A 240 -10.48 -21.64 -2.30
C LYS A 240 -11.40 -22.67 -1.67
N VAL A 241 -12.36 -22.22 -0.88
CA VAL A 241 -13.44 -23.06 -0.34
C VAL A 241 -14.69 -22.94 -1.22
N LYS A 242 -15.51 -23.99 -1.22
CA LYS A 242 -16.80 -24.01 -1.93
C LYS A 242 -17.85 -23.20 -1.17
#